data_AF-A0A9Y2ICP4-F1
#
_entry.id   AF-A0A9Y2ICP4-F1
#
_cell.length_a   1.000
_cell.length_b   1.000
_cell.length_c   1.000
_cell.angle_alpha   90.00
_cell.angle_beta   90.00
_cell.angle_gamma   90.00
#
_symmetry.space_group_name_H-M   'P 1'
#
loop_
_entity.id
_entity.type
_entity.pdbx_description
1 polymer ?
#
loop_
_entity_poly.entity_id
_entity_poly.type
_entity_poly.pdbx_seq_one_letter_code
_entity_poly.pdbx_strand_id
1 'polypeptide(L)' 'MWVPGSRRYADPTTFRLPGQRWEGRRAEYCALVAVSPSANEALEQVGEQLHAALDELEMLLASGDGPVHD' A
#
# COMPACT_ATOMS: atom_id res chain seq x y z
N MET A 1 3.83 8.98 36.63
CA MET A 1 5.03 8.11 36.72
C MET A 1 5.85 8.32 35.45
N TRP A 2 7.09 8.79 35.57
CA TRP A 2 8.01 8.92 34.45
C TRP A 2 8.75 7.58 34.27
N VAL A 3 8.74 7.05 33.05
CA VAL A 3 9.43 5.81 32.70
C VAL A 3 10.51 6.16 31.68
N PRO A 4 11.81 5.98 32.01
CA PRO A 4 12.89 6.19 31.06
C PRO A 4 12.67 5.35 29.80
N GLY A 5 12.85 5.97 28.62
CA GLY A 5 12.62 5.30 27.33
C GLY A 5 11.15 5.23 26.89
N SER A 6 10.19 5.75 27.67
CA SER A 6 8.79 5.79 27.27
C SER A 6 8.58 6.68 26.04
N ARG A 7 8.04 6.08 24.97
CA ARG A 7 7.62 6.82 23.77
C ARG A 7 6.50 7.83 24.05
N ARG A 8 5.74 7.66 25.12
CA ARG A 8 4.59 8.51 25.48
C ARG A 8 4.98 9.95 25.78
N TYR A 9 6.23 10.15 26.23
CA TYR A 9 6.77 11.45 26.60
C TYR A 9 7.96 11.85 25.71
N ALA A 10 8.21 11.11 24.62
CA ALA A 10 9.28 11.43 23.69
C ALA A 10 8.86 12.60 22.78
N ASP A 11 9.82 13.42 22.37
CA ASP A 11 9.59 14.47 21.39
C ASP A 11 9.15 13.84 20.06
N PRO A 12 7.95 14.14 19.55
CA PRO A 12 7.42 13.52 18.34
C PRO A 12 8.25 13.82 17.10
N THR A 13 9.00 14.93 17.07
CA THR A 13 9.87 15.27 15.95
C THR A 13 11.03 14.29 15.77
N THR A 14 11.40 13.58 16.84
CA THR A 14 12.46 12.55 16.82
C THR A 14 12.06 11.28 16.08
N PHE A 15 10.76 11.05 15.86
CA PHE A 15 10.26 9.91 15.06
C PHE A 15 10.32 10.17 13.55
N ARG A 16 10.61 11.40 13.13
CA ARG A 16 10.67 11.74 11.71
C ARG A 16 11.91 11.13 11.08
N LEU A 17 11.72 10.22 10.13
CA LEU A 17 12.82 9.72 9.31
C LEU A 17 13.28 10.85 8.37
N PRO A 18 14.57 11.27 8.43
CA PRO A 18 15.08 12.26 7.49
C PRO A 18 15.07 11.70 6.06
N GLY A 19 14.74 12.54 5.07
CA GLY A 19 14.68 12.11 3.66
C GLY A 19 15.98 11.46 3.16
N GLN A 20 17.13 11.96 3.60
CA GLN A 20 18.45 11.40 3.27
C GLN A 20 18.63 9.96 3.79
N ARG A 21 18.00 9.61 4.92
CA ARG A 21 18.01 8.23 5.44
C ARG A 21 16.97 7.34 4.78
N TRP A 22 15.95 7.92 4.14
CA TRP A 22 14.90 7.17 3.48
C TRP A 22 15.42 6.42 2.26
N GLU A 23 16.23 7.07 1.41
CA GLU A 23 16.76 6.44 0.19
C GLU A 23 17.44 5.10 0.47
N GLY A 24 18.29 5.04 1.50
CA GLY A 24 18.98 3.79 1.89
C GLY A 24 18.09 2.72 2.53
N ARG A 25 16.87 3.07 2.97
CA ARG A 25 15.90 2.16 3.60
C ARG A 25 14.73 1.79 2.69
N ARG A 26 14.60 2.50 1.57
CA ARG A 26 13.43 2.42 0.68
C ARG A 26 13.23 1.01 0.13
N ALA A 27 14.30 0.36 -0.34
CA ALA A 27 14.23 -0.99 -0.89
C ALA A 27 13.78 -2.02 0.17
N GLU A 28 14.33 -1.94 1.38
CA GLU A 28 13.95 -2.81 2.50
C GLU A 28 12.50 -2.60 2.92
N TYR A 29 12.06 -1.34 2.99
CA TYR A 29 10.65 -1.02 3.27
C TYR A 29 9.72 -1.57 2.18
N CYS A 30 10.06 -1.36 0.90
CA CYS A 30 9.27 -1.87 -0.22
C CYS A 30 9.11 -3.39 -0.16
N ALA A 31 10.19 -4.12 0.16
CA ALA A 31 10.14 -5.56 0.38
C ALA A 31 9.24 -5.93 1.58
N LEU A 32 9.33 -5.20 2.69
CA LEU A 32 8.54 -5.44 3.90
C LEU A 32 7.03 -5.30 3.66
N VAL A 33 6.62 -4.32 2.85
CA VAL A 33 5.19 -4.10 2.53
C VAL A 33 4.75 -4.78 1.23
N ALA A 34 5.62 -5.59 0.62
CA ALA A 34 5.37 -6.30 -0.63
C ALA A 34 4.93 -5.38 -1.80
N VAL A 35 5.56 -4.21 -1.94
CA VAL A 35 5.34 -3.29 -3.08
C VAL A 35 6.61 -3.14 -3.90
N SER A 36 6.49 -2.87 -5.22
CA SER A 36 7.66 -2.62 -6.05
C SER A 36 8.40 -1.35 -5.61
N PRO A 37 9.76 -1.37 -5.56
CA PRO A 37 10.56 -0.17 -5.39
C PRO A 37 10.61 0.70 -6.67
N SER A 38 10.08 0.25 -7.80
CA SER A 38 9.95 1.04 -9.02
C SER A 38 8.53 1.59 -9.13
N ALA A 39 8.40 2.91 -9.19
CA ALA A 39 7.09 3.55 -9.32
C ALA A 39 6.41 3.18 -10.63
N ASN A 40 7.17 3.07 -11.73
CA ASN A 40 6.61 2.72 -13.04
C ASN A 40 6.10 1.28 -13.06
N GLU A 41 6.87 0.32 -12.53
CA GLU A 41 6.42 -1.07 -12.43
C GLU A 41 5.18 -1.20 -11.55
N ALA A 42 5.14 -0.47 -10.42
CA ALA A 42 3.96 -0.47 -9.55
C ALA A 42 2.71 0.09 -10.26
N LEU A 43 2.87 1.16 -11.05
CA LEU A 43 1.76 1.73 -11.82
C LEU A 43 1.26 0.79 -12.91
N GLU A 44 2.17 0.13 -13.63
CA GLU A 44 1.83 -0.87 -14.65
C GLU A 44 1.07 -2.04 -14.02
N GLN A 45 1.58 -2.60 -12.92
CA GLN A 45 0.96 -3.70 -12.20
C GLN A 45 -0.45 -3.35 -11.69
N VAL A 46 -0.66 -2.15 -11.16
CA VAL A 46 -1.98 -1.69 -10.71
C VAL A 46 -2.92 -1.48 -11.90
N GLY A 47 -2.39 -1.01 -13.04
CA GLY A 47 -3.16 -0.87 -14.27
C GLY A 47 -3.66 -2.21 -14.83
N GLU A 48 -2.83 -3.25 -14.77
CA GLU A 48 -3.22 -4.63 -15.14
C GLU A 48 -4.30 -5.18 -14.20
N GLN A 49 -4.12 -5.02 -12.88
CA GLN A 49 -5.10 -5.45 -11.88
C GLN A 49 -6.46 -4.77 -12.08
N LEU A 50 -6.45 -3.48 -12.40
CA LEU A 50 -7.67 -2.73 -12.69
C LEU A 50 -8.39 -3.28 -13.93
N HIS A 51 -7.67 -3.53 -15.03
CA HIS A 51 -8.28 -4.10 -16.23
C HIS A 51 -8.87 -5.48 -15.96
N ALA A 52 -8.15 -6.36 -15.28
CA ALA A 52 -8.65 -7.67 -14.91
C ALA A 52 -9.94 -7.60 -14.06
N ALA A 53 -9.98 -6.71 -13.06
CA ALA A 53 -11.17 -6.51 -12.24
C ALA A 53 -12.37 -5.96 -13.03
N LEU A 54 -12.11 -5.12 -14.03
CA LEU A 54 -13.17 -4.63 -14.93
C LEU A 54 -13.69 -5.76 -15.84
N ASP A 55 -12.80 -6.58 -16.41
CA ASP A 55 -13.20 -7.74 -17.22
C ASP A 55 -14.04 -8.73 -16.40
N GLU A 56 -13.64 -9.02 -15.17
CA GLU A 56 -14.40 -9.86 -14.23
C GLU A 56 -15.79 -9.28 -13.94
N LEU A 57 -15.87 -7.97 -13.71
CA LEU A 57 -17.12 -7.28 -13.48
C LEU A 57 -18.04 -7.34 -14.71
N GLU A 58 -17.49 -7.12 -15.91
CA GLU A 58 -18.25 -7.19 -17.17
C GLU A 58 -18.84 -8.58 -17.39
N MET A 59 -18.07 -9.64 -17.12
CA MET A 59 -18.57 -11.02 -17.19
C MET A 59 -19.71 -11.28 -16.20
N LEU A 60 -19.57 -10.80 -14.96
CA LEU A 60 -20.60 -10.96 -13.93
C LEU A 60 -21.90 -10.26 -14.35
N LEU A 61 -21.81 -9.02 -14.84
CA LEU A 61 -22.97 -8.29 -15.36
C LEU A 61 -23.61 -8.98 -16.56
N ALA A 62 -22.83 -9.52 -17.49
CA ALA A 62 -23.32 -10.24 -18.66
C ALA A 62 -24.02 -11.56 -18.29
N SER A 63 -23.59 -12.22 -17.21
CA SER A 63 -24.18 -13.47 -16.72
C SER A 63 -25.54 -13.29 -16.05
N GLY A 64 -25.92 -12.05 -15.71
CA GLY A 64 -27.15 -11.75 -14.99
C GLY A 64 -27.15 -12.17 -13.51
N ASP A 65 -26.00 -12.64 -13.01
CA ASP A 65 -25.81 -13.09 -11.62
C ASP A 65 -25.53 -11.87 -10.72
N GLY A 66 -26.57 -11.05 -10.55
CA GLY A 66 -26.58 -9.93 -9.60
C GLY A 66 -27.30 -10.33 -8.31
N PRO A 67 -26.94 -9.77 -7.14
CA PRO A 67 -27.57 -10.08 -5.85
C PRO A 67 -29.06 -9.64 -5.74
N VAL A 68 -29.66 -9.16 -6.83
CA VAL A 68 -31.06 -8.77 -6.92
C VAL A 68 -31.79 -9.82 -7.75
N HIS A 69 -32.40 -10.79 -7.08
CA HIS A 69 -33.44 -11.64 -7.65
C HIS A 69 -34.81 -11.06 -7.25
N ASP A 70 -35.72 -10.93 -8.23
CA ASP A 70 -37.16 -10.62 -8.02
C ASP A 70 -37.90 -11.83 -7.42
#